data_AF-A0A8J3T284-F1
#
_entry.id   AF-A0A8J3T284-F1
#
_cell.length_a   1.000
_cell.length_b   1.000
_cell.length_c   1.000
_cell.angle_alpha   90.00
_cell.angle_beta   90.00
_cell.angle_gamma   90.00
#
_symmetry.space_group_name_H-M   'P 1'
#
loop_
_entity.id
_entity.type
_entity.pdbx_description
1 polymer ?
#
loop_
_entity_poly.entity_id
_entity_poly.type
_entity_poly.pdbx_seq_one_letter_code
_entity_poly.pdbx_strand_id
1 'polypeptide(L)'
;MRHNRRPPLLASAMPPNHLNLRPGERLMAVCPDCNRWRLIRRSMLWPHRTDDGTTRCPGSAQRVIIDLTPTQWLARLAMACRQAATRRTRRIQLAPQPPTPTPIHRLTAA
;
A
#
# COMPACT_ATOMS: atom_id res chain seq x y z
N MET A 1 -2.50 25.87 -11.78
CA MET A 1 -3.30 24.84 -11.07
C MET A 1 -3.08 25.02 -9.58
N ARG A 2 -4.15 25.13 -8.81
CA ARG A 2 -4.09 25.46 -7.38
C ARG A 2 -3.90 24.18 -6.56
N HIS A 3 -2.93 24.18 -5.65
CA HIS A 3 -2.73 23.07 -4.72
C HIS A 3 -3.87 23.01 -3.68
N ASN A 4 -4.09 21.84 -3.08
CA ASN A 4 -5.16 21.61 -2.10
C ASN A 4 -4.93 22.22 -0.71
N ARG A 5 -3.96 23.14 -0.54
CA ARG A 5 -3.54 23.76 0.72
C ARG A 5 -3.08 22.81 1.86
N ARG A 6 -3.05 21.50 1.64
CA ARG A 6 -2.56 20.53 2.64
C ARG A 6 -1.03 20.57 2.77
N PRO A 7 -0.48 20.06 3.89
CA PRO A 7 0.95 19.84 4.01
C PRO A 7 1.50 19.01 2.84
N PRO A 8 2.71 19.33 2.36
CA PRO A 8 3.34 18.57 1.29
C PRO A 8 3.65 17.14 1.76
N LEU A 9 3.52 16.19 0.84
CA LEU A 9 4.00 14.82 1.03
C LEU A 9 5.50 14.80 0.81
N LEU A 10 6.25 14.37 1.82
CA LEU A 10 7.68 14.09 1.68
C LEU A 10 7.86 12.71 1.06
N ALA A 11 8.66 12.63 0.00
CA ALA A 11 8.99 11.37 -0.64
C ALA A 11 9.68 10.40 0.34
N SER A 12 10.48 10.92 1.27
CA SER A 12 11.17 10.15 2.31
C SER A 12 10.24 9.62 3.40
N ALA A 13 9.07 10.23 3.58
CA ALA A 13 8.06 9.76 4.52
C ALA A 13 7.12 8.71 3.91
N MET A 14 7.06 8.61 2.58
CA MET A 14 6.24 7.60 1.90
C MET A 14 6.89 6.21 1.96
N PRO A 15 6.07 5.14 1.99
CA PRO A 15 6.59 3.79 1.76
C PRO A 15 7.33 3.73 0.41
N PRO A 16 8.51 3.09 0.32
CA PRO A 16 9.25 3.05 -0.94
C PRO A 16 8.48 2.36 -2.08
N ASN A 17 7.57 1.44 -1.74
CA ASN A 17 6.68 0.76 -2.69
C ASN A 17 5.51 1.65 -3.18
N HIS A 18 5.27 2.80 -2.56
CA HIS A 18 4.19 3.74 -2.89
C HIS A 18 4.69 4.94 -3.70
N LEU A 19 5.93 4.86 -4.19
CA LEU A 19 6.60 5.92 -4.90
C LEU A 19 7.42 5.29 -6.03
N ASN A 20 7.38 5.88 -7.22
CA ASN A 20 8.25 5.55 -8.33
C ASN A 20 9.18 6.72 -8.62
N LEU A 21 10.48 6.54 -8.32
CA LEU A 21 11.57 7.46 -8.68
C LEU A 21 12.59 6.79 -9.63
N ARG A 22 12.22 5.73 -10.36
CA ARG A 22 13.13 5.07 -11.30
C ARG A 22 13.64 6.06 -12.36
N PRO A 23 14.96 6.15 -12.59
CA PRO A 23 15.49 6.97 -13.68
C PRO A 23 14.89 6.55 -15.03
N GLY A 24 14.47 7.53 -15.84
CA GLY A 24 13.86 7.28 -17.15
C GLY A 24 12.36 6.94 -17.12
N GLU A 25 11.79 6.66 -15.94
CA GLU A 25 10.35 6.41 -15.80
C GLU A 25 9.58 7.65 -15.35
N ARG A 26 8.25 7.58 -15.45
CA ARG A 26 7.36 8.64 -14.97
C ARG A 26 7.35 8.65 -13.45
N LEU A 27 7.54 9.84 -12.87
CA LEU A 27 7.39 10.04 -11.43
C LEU A 27 5.93 9.79 -11.02
N MET A 28 5.72 8.86 -10.10
CA MET A 28 4.40 8.48 -9.62
C MET A 28 4.42 8.27 -8.11
N ALA A 29 3.29 8.53 -7.47
CA ALA A 29 3.07 8.20 -6.07
C ALA A 29 1.65 7.69 -5.86
N VAL A 30 1.47 6.86 -4.84
CA VAL A 30 0.16 6.48 -4.35
C VAL A 30 -0.43 7.65 -3.57
N CYS A 31 -1.65 8.06 -3.93
CA CYS A 31 -2.38 9.07 -3.18
C CYS A 31 -2.79 8.51 -1.80
N PRO A 32 -2.51 9.21 -0.67
CA PRO A 32 -2.84 8.71 0.65
C PRO A 32 -4.35 8.64 0.93
N ASP A 33 -5.17 9.46 0.25
CA ASP A 33 -6.62 9.48 0.46
C ASP A 33 -7.37 8.40 -0.32
N CYS A 34 -6.97 8.11 -1.57
CA CYS A 34 -7.68 7.14 -2.42
C CYS A 34 -6.88 5.87 -2.73
N ASN A 35 -5.67 5.74 -2.20
CA ASN A 35 -4.77 4.59 -2.36
C ASN A 35 -4.54 4.12 -3.81
N ARG A 36 -4.60 5.05 -4.78
CA ARG A 36 -4.33 4.76 -6.20
C ARG A 36 -3.08 5.48 -6.67
N TRP A 37 -2.39 4.87 -7.63
CA TRP A 37 -1.24 5.47 -8.30
C TRP A 37 -1.64 6.72 -9.09
N ARG A 38 -0.88 7.79 -8.89
CA ARG A 38 -1.05 9.09 -9.54
C ARG A 38 0.29 9.60 -10.03
N LEU A 39 0.24 10.31 -11.15
CA LEU A 39 1.41 10.99 -11.69
C LEU A 39 1.80 12.14 -10.78
N ILE A 40 3.11 12.34 -10.59
CA ILE A 40 3.64 13.56 -10.02
C ILE A 40 4.01 14.48 -11.18
N ARG A 41 3.39 15.65 -11.26
CA ARG A 41 3.70 16.67 -12.27
C ARG A 41 3.74 18.03 -11.61
N ARG A 42 4.78 18.83 -11.91
CA ARG A 42 5.03 20.13 -11.27
C ARG A 42 5.02 20.02 -9.73
N SER A 43 5.69 18.99 -9.21
CA SER A 43 5.81 18.72 -7.77
C SER A 43 4.46 18.56 -7.03
N MET A 44 3.45 18.02 -7.72
CA MET A 44 2.12 17.74 -7.16
C MET A 44 1.57 16.43 -7.70
N LEU A 45 0.73 15.75 -6.90
CA LEU A 45 -0.14 14.69 -7.39
C LEU A 45 -1.09 15.25 -8.45
N TRP A 46 -1.12 14.62 -9.62
CA TRP A 46 -2.02 15.02 -10.70
C TRP A 46 -3.48 15.00 -10.22
N PRO A 47 -4.30 15.98 -10.63
CA PRO A 47 -5.68 16.02 -10.20
C PRO A 47 -6.40 14.75 -10.59
N HIS A 48 -7.14 14.20 -9.64
CA HIS A 48 -7.88 12.97 -9.82
C HIS A 48 -9.15 12.98 -8.97
N ARG A 49 -10.01 12.03 -9.28
CA ARG A 49 -11.26 11.76 -8.57
C ARG A 49 -11.11 10.50 -7.72
N THR A 50 -12.01 10.35 -6.75
CA THR A 50 -12.20 9.12 -5.98
C THR A 50 -12.78 8.01 -6.85
N ASP A 51 -13.00 6.86 -6.25
CA ASP A 51 -13.42 5.63 -6.93
C ASP A 51 -14.83 5.72 -7.53
N ASP A 52 -15.65 6.63 -7.01
CA ASP A 52 -16.95 7.01 -7.57
C ASP A 52 -16.87 7.73 -8.93
N GLY A 53 -15.67 8.11 -9.37
CA GLY A 53 -15.44 8.76 -10.67
C GLY A 53 -15.99 10.18 -10.76
N THR A 54 -16.63 10.70 -9.71
CA THR A 54 -17.34 11.98 -9.71
C THR A 54 -16.78 12.92 -8.64
N THR A 55 -16.51 12.45 -7.43
CA THR A 55 -16.01 13.30 -6.36
C THR A 55 -14.53 13.61 -6.53
N ARG A 56 -14.14 14.87 -6.34
CA ARG A 56 -12.72 15.24 -6.36
C ARG A 56 -12.04 14.68 -5.12
N CYS A 57 -10.96 13.92 -5.31
CA CYS A 57 -10.21 13.34 -4.20
C CYS A 57 -9.60 14.46 -3.32
N PRO A 58 -9.65 14.38 -1.98
CA PRO A 58 -9.04 15.38 -1.11
C PRO A 58 -7.52 15.52 -1.32
N GLY A 59 -6.83 14.44 -1.69
CA GLY A 59 -5.40 14.42 -2.05
C GLY A 59 -5.09 14.90 -3.47
N SER A 60 -6.11 15.28 -4.25
CA SER A 60 -5.96 15.84 -5.60
C SER A 60 -5.18 17.16 -5.55
N ALA A 61 -4.15 17.31 -6.39
CA ALA A 61 -3.26 18.48 -6.37
C ALA A 61 -2.51 18.68 -5.03
N GLN A 62 -2.25 17.61 -4.27
CA GLN A 62 -1.36 17.68 -3.11
C GLN A 62 0.09 17.84 -3.54
N ARG A 63 0.83 18.73 -2.88
CA ARG A 63 2.25 18.94 -3.14
C ARG A 63 3.05 17.71 -2.74
N VAL A 64 4.06 17.39 -3.54
CA VAL A 64 5.02 16.32 -3.27
C VAL A 64 6.41 16.93 -3.32
N ILE A 65 7.18 16.78 -2.25
CA ILE A 65 8.58 17.18 -2.16
C ILE A 65 9.41 15.91 -2.33
N ILE A 66 10.25 15.89 -3.36
CA ILE A 66 11.18 14.79 -3.62
C ILE A 66 12.49 15.14 -2.88
N ASP A 67 12.58 14.72 -1.63
CA ASP A 67 13.67 14.97 -0.69
C ASP A 67 14.67 13.82 -0.58
N LEU A 68 14.64 12.88 -1.54
CA LEU A 68 15.64 11.84 -1.69
C LEU A 68 16.00 11.59 -3.15
N THR A 69 17.22 11.11 -3.37
CA THR A 69 17.71 10.77 -4.70
C THR A 69 17.13 9.45 -5.21
N PRO A 70 17.08 9.23 -6.54
CA PRO A 70 16.70 7.93 -7.11
C PRO A 70 17.50 6.75 -6.53
N THR A 71 18.80 6.93 -6.27
CA THR A 71 19.67 5.92 -5.67
C THR A 71 19.28 5.62 -4.23
N GLN A 72 18.99 6.65 -3.41
CA GLN A 72 18.50 6.46 -2.04
C GLN A 72 17.14 5.74 -2.03
N TRP A 73 16.27 6.07 -2.99
CA TRP A 73 14.98 5.41 -3.14
C TRP A 73 15.14 3.93 -3.50
N LEU A 74 16.00 3.61 -4.47
CA LEU A 74 16.32 2.22 -4.84
C LEU A 74 16.88 1.43 -3.67
N ALA A 75 17.78 2.02 -2.87
CA ALA A 75 18.33 1.37 -1.68
C ALA A 75 17.24 1.07 -0.64
N ARG A 76 16.33 2.02 -0.39
CA ARG A 76 15.18 1.84 0.50
C ARG A 76 14.20 0.79 -0.01
N LEU A 77 13.93 0.78 -1.31
CA LEU A 77 13.09 -0.22 -1.96
C LEU A 77 13.68 -1.63 -1.81
N ALA A 78 14.97 -1.80 -2.09
CA ALA A 78 15.67 -3.06 -1.93
C ALA A 78 15.66 -3.55 -0.48
N MET A 79 15.86 -2.65 0.48
CA MET A 79 15.76 -2.97 1.91
C MET A 79 14.35 -3.43 2.30
N ALA A 80 13.31 -2.72 1.85
CA ALA A 80 11.92 -3.10 2.10
C ALA A 80 11.57 -4.47 1.51
N CYS A 81 12.06 -4.78 0.30
CA CYS A 81 11.93 -6.09 -0.32
C CYS A 81 12.61 -7.20 0.50
N ARG A 82 13.83 -6.96 1.00
CA ARG A 82 14.53 -7.92 1.87
C ARG A 82 13.77 -8.18 3.17
N GLN A 83 13.34 -7.11 3.84
CA GLN A 83 12.52 -7.23 5.05
C GLN A 83 11.23 -8.00 4.77
N ALA A 84 10.55 -7.70 3.67
CA ALA A 84 9.35 -8.43 3.27
C ALA A 84 9.63 -9.93 3.04
N ALA A 85 10.75 -10.27 2.40
CA ALA A 85 11.17 -11.64 2.14
C ALA A 85 11.54 -12.42 3.42
N THR A 86 12.00 -11.75 4.49
CA THR A 86 12.27 -12.43 5.78
C THR A 86 11.01 -12.91 6.49
N ARG A 87 9.82 -12.40 6.11
CA ARG A 87 8.56 -12.90 6.65
C ARG A 87 8.32 -14.33 6.18
N ARG A 88 8.66 -15.32 7.03
CA ARG A 88 8.26 -16.71 6.83
C ARG A 88 6.76 -16.83 6.97
N THR A 89 6.16 -17.63 6.10
CA THR A 89 4.79 -18.12 6.29
C THR A 89 4.73 -18.85 7.63
N ARG A 90 3.72 -18.51 8.44
CA ARG A 90 3.46 -19.26 9.67
C ARG A 90 3.04 -20.67 9.28
N ARG A 91 3.85 -21.67 9.63
CA ARG A 91 3.41 -23.06 9.55
C ARG A 91 2.39 -23.27 10.66
N ILE A 92 1.11 -23.39 10.28
CA ILE A 92 0.06 -23.76 11.22
C ILE A 92 0.21 -25.26 11.47
N GLN A 93 0.54 -25.66 12.70
CA GLN A 93 0.36 -27.04 13.13
C GLN A 93 -1.12 -27.23 13.45
N LEU A 94 -1.83 -27.95 12.57
CA LEU A 94 -3.22 -28.30 12.81
C LEU A 94 -3.26 -29.46 13.82
N ALA A 95 -3.97 -29.29 14.93
CA ALA A 95 -4.24 -30.40 15.83
C ALA A 95 -5.12 -31.45 15.10
N PRO A 96 -4.92 -32.76 15.34
CA PRO A 96 -5.83 -33.78 14.84
C PRO A 96 -7.26 -33.46 15.28
N GLN A 97 -8.21 -33.55 14.36
CA GLN A 97 -9.61 -33.37 14.68
C GLN A 97 -10.05 -34.53 15.60
N PRO A 98 -10.71 -34.26 16.75
CA PRO A 98 -11.22 -35.32 17.59
C PRO A 98 -12.22 -36.18 16.80
N PRO A 99 -12.31 -37.49 17.12
CA PRO A 99 -13.28 -38.35 16.46
C PRO A 99 -14.69 -37.79 16.65
N THR A 100 -15.52 -37.93 15.62
CA THR A 100 -16.92 -37.49 15.65
C THR A 100 -17.62 -38.25 16.79
N PRO A 101 -18.25 -37.56 17.76
CA PRO A 101 -18.93 -38.24 18.86
C PRO A 101 -20.12 -39.04 18.33
N THR A 102 -20.43 -40.14 19.01
CA THR A 102 -21.61 -40.95 18.71
C THR A 102 -22.86 -40.10 18.88
N PRO A 103 -23.75 -40.00 17.87
CA PRO A 103 -24.93 -39.18 17.98
C PRO A 103 -25.92 -39.79 18.99
N ILE A 104 -26.59 -38.93 19.76
CA ILE A 104 -27.41 -39.29 20.94
C ILE A 104 -28.48 -40.35 20.61
N HIS A 105 -29.08 -40.31 19.42
CA HIS A 105 -30.09 -41.29 18.98
C HIS A 105 -29.56 -42.73 18.85
N ARG A 106 -28.23 -42.93 18.80
CA ARG A 106 -27.60 -44.25 18.81
C ARG A 106 -27.28 -44.76 20.22
N LEU A 107 -27.34 -43.90 21.23
CA LEU A 107 -27.11 -44.28 22.63
C LEU A 107 -28.37 -44.84 23.30
N THR A 108 -29.56 -44.53 22.77
CA THR A 108 -30.86 -44.94 23.34
C THR A 108 -31.41 -46.26 22.78
N ALA A 109 -30.66 -46.95 21.92
CA ALA A 109 -31.10 -48.16 21.22
C ALA A 109 -30.34 -49.44 21.63
N ALA A 110 -29.53 -49.37 22.69
CA ALA A 110 -28.79 -50.48 23.29
C ALA A 110 -29.37 -50.81 24.67
#